data_AF-A0A7V5Q929-F1
#
_entry.id   AF-A0A7V5Q929-F1
#
_cell.length_a   1.000
_cell.length_b   1.000
_cell.length_c   1.000
_cell.angle_alpha   90.00
_cell.angle_beta   90.00
_cell.angle_gamma   90.00
#
_symmetry.space_group_name_H-M   'P 1'
#
loop_
_entity.id
_entity.type
_entity.pdbx_description
1 polymer ?
#
loop_
_entity_poly.entity_id
_entity_poly.type
_entity_poly.pdbx_seq_one_letter_code
_entity_poly.pdbx_strand_id
1 'polypeptide(L)' 'MGKKKRLSRDLQKIINKITPDLKMLLDLLDQADEDDSDSVVEDNIRSGAHNLLIARRIIKHKRK' A
#
# COMPACT_ATOMS: atom_id res chain seq x y z
N MET A 1 -7.12 -27.34 -9.12
CA MET A 1 -6.85 -26.41 -7.99
C MET A 1 -5.68 -25.42 -8.21
N GLY A 2 -5.28 -25.08 -9.46
CA GLY A 2 -3.98 -24.39 -9.71
C GLY A 2 -3.99 -22.86 -9.88
N LYS A 3 -5.07 -22.23 -10.36
CA LYS A 3 -5.04 -20.81 -10.79
C LYS A 3 -5.18 -19.80 -9.64
N LYS A 4 -6.07 -20.05 -8.67
CA LYS A 4 -6.34 -19.13 -7.53
C LYS A 4 -5.12 -18.94 -6.60
N LYS A 5 -4.35 -20.01 -6.34
CA LYS A 5 -3.11 -19.94 -5.53
C LYS A 5 -2.01 -19.11 -6.22
N ARG A 6 -1.93 -19.15 -7.55
CA ARG A 6 -0.94 -18.38 -8.33
C ARG A 6 -1.25 -16.89 -8.31
N LEU A 7 -2.52 -16.53 -8.52
CA LEU A 7 -2.98 -15.13 -8.51
C LEU A 7 -2.72 -14.43 -7.17
N SER A 8 -2.95 -15.11 -6.04
CA SER A 8 -2.64 -14.56 -4.71
C SER A 8 -1.14 -14.34 -4.48
N ARG A 9 -0.27 -15.19 -5.03
CA ARG A 9 1.18 -15.01 -4.96
C ARG A 9 1.66 -13.85 -5.83
N ASP A 10 1.08 -13.69 -7.01
CA ASP A 10 1.44 -12.61 -7.93
C ASP A 10 0.99 -11.24 -7.39
N LEU A 11 -0.22 -11.14 -6.83
CA LEU A 11 -0.66 -9.96 -6.09
C LEU A 11 0.27 -9.63 -4.92
N GLN A 12 0.71 -10.64 -4.16
CA GLN A 12 1.63 -10.43 -3.05
C GLN A 12 3.00 -9.92 -3.51
N LYS A 13 3.53 -10.41 -4.64
CA LYS A 13 4.77 -9.91 -5.23
C LYS A 13 4.66 -8.44 -5.62
N ILE A 14 3.55 -8.05 -6.25
CA ILE A 14 3.29 -6.66 -6.64
C ILE A 14 3.18 -5.76 -5.41
N ILE A 15 2.38 -6.14 -4.41
CA ILE A 15 2.24 -5.39 -3.17
C ILE A 15 3.58 -5.23 -2.46
N ASN A 16 4.38 -6.29 -2.37
CA ASN A 16 5.71 -6.23 -1.75
C ASN A 16 6.67 -5.31 -2.53
N LYS A 17 6.54 -5.22 -3.86
CA LYS A 17 7.34 -4.33 -4.71
C LYS A 17 6.97 -2.86 -4.50
N ILE A 18 5.68 -2.55 -4.37
CA ILE A 18 5.18 -1.17 -4.21
C ILE A 18 5.34 -0.66 -2.77
N THR A 19 5.34 -1.56 -1.77
CA THR A 19 5.47 -1.20 -0.34
C THR A 19 6.62 -0.23 -0.01
N PRO A 20 7.87 -0.43 -0.47
CA PRO A 20 8.96 0.51 -0.17
C PRO A 20 8.73 1.90 -0.79
N ASP A 21 8.29 1.96 -2.05
CA ASP A 21 8.00 3.23 -2.73
C ASP A 21 6.90 4.02 -2.00
N LEU A 22 5.86 3.31 -1.56
CA LEU A 22 4.76 3.87 -0.78
C LEU A 22 5.24 4.42 0.57
N LYS A 23 6.17 3.73 1.26
CA LYS A 23 6.75 4.24 2.51
C LYS A 23 7.52 5.51 2.27
N MET A 24 8.35 5.54 1.22
CA MET A 24 9.09 6.74 0.85
C MET A 24 8.16 7.92 0.57
N LEU A 25 7.03 7.69 -0.11
CA LEU A 25 6.03 8.73 -0.31
C LEU A 25 5.45 9.24 1.01
N LEU A 26 5.05 8.36 1.93
CA LEU A 26 4.54 8.78 3.24
C LEU A 26 5.59 9.53 4.06
N ASP A 27 6.84 9.07 4.04
CA ASP A 27 7.93 9.71 4.77
C ASP A 27 8.19 11.14 4.22
N LEU A 28 8.00 11.35 2.91
CA LEU A 28 8.08 12.67 2.29
C LEU A 28 6.89 13.56 2.67
N LEU A 29 5.68 13.00 2.74
CA LEU A 29 4.49 13.72 3.21
C LEU A 29 4.58 14.13 4.67
N ASP A 30 5.17 13.29 5.51
CA ASP A 30 5.36 13.59 6.94
C ASP A 30 6.51 14.58 7.19
N GLN A 31 7.34 14.85 6.18
CA GLN A 31 8.40 15.87 6.19
C GLN A 31 7.97 17.20 5.53
N ALA A 32 6.88 17.19 4.76
CA ALA A 32 6.32 18.41 4.21
C ALA A 32 5.66 19.20 5.34
N ASP A 33 6.10 20.44 5.57
CA ASP A 33 5.47 21.35 6.56
C ASP A 33 3.98 21.54 6.22
N GLU A 34 3.14 21.59 7.26
CA GLU A 34 1.65 21.55 7.24
C GLU A 34 0.94 22.71 6.47
N ASP A 35 1.65 23.49 5.66
CA ASP A 35 1.10 24.70 5.01
C ASP A 35 0.27 24.41 3.74
N ASP A 36 0.26 23.17 3.24
CA ASP A 36 -0.50 22.74 2.05
C ASP A 36 -1.46 21.57 2.35
N SER A 37 -2.13 21.61 3.51
CA SER A 37 -3.10 20.61 4.00
C SER A 37 -4.30 20.30 3.09
N ASP A 38 -4.40 20.94 1.91
CA ASP A 38 -5.48 20.79 0.91
C ASP A 38 -5.03 20.06 -0.37
N SER A 39 -3.86 19.41 -0.38
CA SER A 39 -3.41 18.66 -1.54
C SER A 39 -4.15 17.32 -1.67
N VAL A 40 -5.16 17.28 -2.55
CA VAL A 40 -5.91 16.07 -2.96
C VAL A 40 -4.98 14.90 -3.32
N VAL A 41 -3.77 15.19 -3.80
CA VAL A 41 -2.76 14.18 -4.12
C VAL A 41 -2.26 13.48 -2.86
N GLU A 42 -1.98 14.22 -1.79
CA GLU A 42 -1.50 13.68 -0.52
C GLU A 42 -2.55 12.82 0.16
N ASP A 43 -3.80 13.26 0.16
CA ASP A 43 -4.94 12.48 0.67
C ASP A 43 -5.10 11.15 -0.08
N ASN A 44 -4.98 11.17 -1.40
CA ASN A 44 -5.03 9.96 -2.21
C ASN A 44 -3.85 9.03 -1.91
N ILE A 45 -2.66 9.56 -1.66
CA ILE A 45 -1.48 8.78 -1.27
C ILE A 45 -1.70 8.16 0.13
N ARG A 46 -2.14 8.93 1.12
CA ARG A 46 -2.42 8.44 2.49
C ARG A 46 -3.52 7.36 2.49
N SER A 47 -4.62 7.61 1.79
CA SER A 47 -5.73 6.65 1.65
C SER A 47 -5.32 5.38 0.89
N GLY A 48 -4.61 5.54 -0.23
CA GLY A 48 -4.07 4.42 -1.02
C GLY A 48 -3.10 3.56 -0.20
N ALA A 49 -2.25 4.20 0.61
CA ALA A 49 -1.33 3.51 1.48
C ALA A 49 -2.04 2.65 2.54
N HIS A 50 -3.05 3.24 3.19
CA HIS A 50 -3.86 2.56 4.17
C HIS A 50 -4.54 1.31 3.58
N ASN A 51 -5.15 1.45 2.41
CA ASN A 51 -5.81 0.36 1.70
C ASN A 51 -4.85 -0.77 1.33
N LEU A 52 -3.64 -0.44 0.87
CA LEU A 52 -2.61 -1.43 0.54
C LEU A 52 -2.13 -2.20 1.79
N LEU A 53 -2.00 -1.54 2.94
CA LEU A 53 -1.65 -2.18 4.20
C LEU A 53 -2.74 -3.15 4.67
N ILE A 54 -4.02 -2.78 4.54
CA ILE A 54 -5.16 -3.67 4.81
C ILE A 54 -5.12 -4.88 3.88
N ALA A 55 -4.99 -4.66 2.57
CA ALA A 55 -4.93 -5.75 1.58
C ALA A 55 -3.79 -6.74 1.91
N ARG A 56 -2.60 -6.23 2.27
CA ARG A 56 -1.47 -7.04 2.69
C ARG A 56 -1.77 -7.87 3.95
N ARG A 57 -2.45 -7.28 4.96
CA ARG A 57 -2.88 -8.00 6.18
C ARG A 57 -3.88 -9.11 5.86
N ILE A 58 -4.88 -8.85 5.02
CA ILE A 58 -5.88 -9.84 4.60
C ILE A 58 -5.21 -11.01 3.86
N ILE A 59 -4.30 -10.74 2.92
CA ILE A 59 -3.57 -11.78 2.19
C ILE A 59 -2.72 -12.63 3.13
N LYS A 60 -2.07 -12.02 4.14
CA LYS A 60 -1.30 -12.76 5.15
C LYS A 60 -2.20 -13.65 6.02
N HIS A 61 -3.39 -13.16 6.40
CA HIS A 61 -4.33 -13.90 7.25
C HIS A 61 -4.97 -15.10 6.54
N LYS A 62 -5.28 -15.00 5.24
CA LYS A 62 -5.82 -16.12 4.44
C LYS A 62 -4.84 -17.30 4.26
N ARG A 63 -3.59 -17.17 4.71
CA ARG A 63 -2.57 -18.23 4.67
C ARG A 63 -2.43 -18.99 5.99
N LYS A 64 -2.98 -18.46 7.10
CA LYS A 64 -3.14 -19.21 8.36
C LYS A 64 -4.40 -20.06 8.27
#